data_AF-U9W3P5-F1
#
_entry.id   AF-U9W3P5-F1
#
_cell.length_a   1.000
_cell.length_b   1.000
_cell.length_c   1.000
_cell.angle_alpha   90.00
_cell.angle_beta   90.00
_cell.angle_gamma   90.00
#
_symmetry.space_group_name_H-M   'P 1'
#
loop_
_entity.id
_entity.type
_entity.pdbx_description
1 polymer ?
#
loop_
_entity_poly.entity_id
_entity_poly.type
_entity_poly.pdbx_seq_one_letter_code
_entity_poly.pdbx_strand_id
1 'polypeptide(L)'
;MFELYTFEKFRDTPSVQFFDITVPDSNARDLVFHDGPAISPHSTKMGDWQFYLHPRQEDNLLALSGGRTFYLVNFSWEYPFHRVRLEQNARILRIPPGTFHRSESDPKGSLVINQAVRQVSATVHSEFRVYNSAEIPKLKALLTSGLPPMDHGFSEPAKIVEPPMAA
;
A
#
# COMPACT_ATOMS: atom_id res chain seq x y z
N MET A 1 -3.32 12.25 -7.33
CA MET A 1 -2.18 11.32 -7.17
C MET A 1 -2.26 10.72 -5.77
N PHE A 2 -1.62 9.57 -5.49
CA PHE A 2 -1.51 9.08 -4.11
C PHE A 2 -0.66 10.04 -3.25
N GLU A 3 -0.80 9.96 -1.93
CA GLU A 3 -0.03 10.78 -0.99
C GLU A 3 0.58 9.91 0.11
N LEU A 4 1.76 10.30 0.58
CA LEU A 4 2.39 9.76 1.80
C LEU A 4 2.51 10.88 2.81
N TYR A 5 1.76 10.80 3.91
CA TYR A 5 1.77 11.85 4.93
C TYR A 5 2.13 11.31 6.32
N THR A 6 2.69 12.20 7.14
CA THR A 6 3.01 11.92 8.54
C THR A 6 1.78 12.03 9.43
N PHE A 7 1.87 11.42 10.59
CA PHE A 7 0.95 11.58 11.71
C PHE A 7 1.76 11.90 12.98
N GLU A 8 1.09 12.38 14.02
CA GLU A 8 1.78 12.90 15.20
C GLU A 8 2.15 11.79 16.17
N LYS A 9 3.43 11.75 16.58
CA LYS A 9 3.85 10.99 17.76
C LYS A 9 3.91 11.95 18.95
N PHE A 10 2.96 11.84 19.87
CA PHE A 10 2.78 12.83 20.94
C PHE A 10 3.40 12.42 22.28
N ARG A 11 3.80 11.15 22.45
CA ARG A 11 4.45 10.68 23.68
C ARG A 11 5.29 9.42 23.45
N ASP A 12 6.42 9.33 24.15
CA ASP A 12 7.20 8.11 24.34
C ASP A 12 7.37 7.84 25.84
N THR A 13 7.34 6.57 26.24
CA THR A 13 7.80 6.08 27.56
C THR A 13 8.69 4.87 27.34
N PRO A 14 9.38 4.33 28.36
CA PRO A 14 10.14 3.10 28.20
C PRO A 14 9.28 2.00 27.56
N SER A 15 9.69 1.55 26.37
CA SER A 15 9.04 0.52 25.56
C SER A 15 7.61 0.82 25.07
N VAL A 16 7.13 2.07 25.12
CA VAL A 16 5.77 2.42 24.64
C VAL A 16 5.81 3.73 23.86
N GLN A 17 5.09 3.76 22.74
CA GLN A 17 4.96 4.93 21.88
C GLN A 17 3.48 5.25 21.68
N PHE A 18 3.14 6.53 21.62
CA PHE A 18 1.78 7.00 21.43
C PHE A 18 1.70 7.88 20.18
N PHE A 19 0.73 7.56 19.34
CA PHE A 19 0.51 8.21 18.05
C PHE A 19 -0.94 8.68 17.94
N ASP A 20 -1.15 9.88 17.40
CA ASP A 20 -2.44 10.28 16.88
C ASP A 20 -2.46 9.95 15.38
N ILE A 21 -3.17 8.89 15.04
CA ILE A 21 -3.30 8.40 13.66
C ILE A 21 -4.57 8.92 12.98
N THR A 22 -5.26 9.91 13.55
CA THR A 22 -6.56 10.38 13.06
C THR A 22 -6.49 10.81 11.60
N VAL A 23 -7.42 10.28 10.80
CA VAL A 23 -7.67 10.75 9.44
C VAL A 23 -8.97 11.56 9.42
N PRO A 24 -8.89 12.87 9.11
CA PRO A 24 -10.07 13.71 8.97
C PRO A 24 -11.09 13.10 8.00
N ASP A 25 -12.38 13.26 8.30
CA ASP A 25 -13.51 12.79 7.49
C ASP A 25 -13.61 11.26 7.29
N SER A 26 -12.70 10.46 7.88
CA SER A 26 -12.79 9.01 7.83
C SER A 26 -14.10 8.53 8.47
N ASN A 27 -14.85 7.75 7.69
CA ASN A 27 -16.15 7.22 8.09
C ASN A 27 -16.18 5.67 8.11
N ALA A 28 -15.06 5.01 7.81
CA ALA A 28 -14.91 3.57 7.86
C ALA A 28 -13.52 3.16 8.37
N ARG A 29 -13.45 2.01 9.06
CA ARG A 29 -12.19 1.42 9.53
C ARG A 29 -12.17 -0.05 9.13
N ASP A 30 -11.27 -0.41 8.23
CA ASP A 30 -11.05 -1.80 7.86
C ASP A 30 -9.76 -2.30 8.50
N LEU A 31 -9.80 -3.51 9.07
CA LEU A 31 -8.62 -4.21 9.56
C LEU A 31 -8.21 -5.24 8.52
N VAL A 32 -6.97 -5.14 8.03
CA VAL A 32 -6.42 -6.05 7.02
C VAL A 32 -5.24 -6.80 7.63
N PHE A 33 -5.40 -8.11 7.75
CA PHE A 33 -4.41 -9.00 8.33
C PHE A 33 -3.88 -9.96 7.27
N HIS A 34 -2.56 -10.02 7.11
CA HIS A 34 -1.88 -11.07 6.37
C HIS A 34 -1.09 -11.93 7.34
N ASP A 35 -1.35 -13.24 7.33
CA ASP A 35 -0.53 -14.23 8.00
C ASP A 35 0.61 -14.64 7.07
N GLY A 36 1.85 -14.32 7.46
CA GLY A 36 3.04 -14.60 6.64
C GLY A 36 3.10 -13.83 5.30
N PRO A 37 3.92 -14.30 4.35
CA PRO A 37 4.06 -13.65 3.05
C PRO A 37 2.80 -13.90 2.21
N ALA A 38 2.09 -12.83 1.87
CA ALA A 38 0.83 -12.91 1.13
C ALA A 38 0.66 -11.73 0.17
N ILE A 39 0.07 -12.04 -0.97
CA ILE A 39 -0.25 -11.10 -2.04
C ILE A 39 -1.77 -10.92 -2.08
N SER A 40 -2.26 -9.69 -2.08
CA SER A 40 -3.69 -9.39 -2.14
C SER A 40 -4.02 -8.25 -3.12
N PRO A 41 -4.90 -8.49 -4.10
CA PRO A 41 -5.47 -9.79 -4.45
C PRO A 41 -4.39 -10.73 -5.05
N HIS A 42 -4.61 -12.04 -4.96
CA HIS A 42 -3.67 -13.04 -5.50
C HIS A 42 -3.53 -12.91 -7.01
N SER A 43 -2.41 -13.35 -7.58
CA SER A 43 -2.31 -13.47 -9.04
C SER A 43 -3.17 -14.63 -9.55
N THR A 44 -3.57 -14.60 -10.83
CA THR A 44 -4.28 -15.72 -11.46
C THR A 44 -3.39 -16.98 -11.49
N LYS A 45 -3.98 -18.13 -11.81
CA LYS A 45 -3.22 -19.39 -12.00
C LYS A 45 -2.16 -19.30 -13.10
N MET A 46 -2.33 -18.38 -14.05
CA MET A 46 -1.38 -18.11 -15.14
C MET A 46 -0.29 -17.10 -14.74
N GLY A 47 -0.35 -16.56 -13.51
CA GLY A 47 0.59 -15.57 -13.00
C GLY A 47 0.20 -14.11 -13.27
N ASP A 48 -0.95 -13.86 -13.92
CA ASP A 48 -1.40 -12.50 -14.21
C ASP A 48 -1.75 -11.76 -12.92
N TRP A 49 -1.36 -10.50 -12.85
CA TRP A 49 -1.61 -9.69 -11.67
C TRP A 49 -3.09 -9.36 -11.57
N GLN A 50 -3.65 -9.49 -10.37
CA GLN A 50 -4.96 -8.94 -10.07
C GLN A 50 -4.82 -7.67 -9.24
N PHE A 51 -5.84 -6.81 -9.30
CA PHE A 51 -5.90 -5.56 -8.55
C PHE A 51 -7.30 -5.34 -7.97
N TYR A 52 -7.38 -4.71 -6.80
CA TYR A 52 -8.60 -4.03 -6.37
C TYR A 52 -8.68 -2.65 -7.04
N LEU A 53 -9.89 -2.13 -7.18
CA LEU A 53 -10.13 -0.73 -7.52
C LEU A 53 -11.37 -0.27 -6.78
N HIS A 54 -11.20 0.76 -5.96
CA HIS A 54 -12.25 1.42 -5.21
C HIS A 54 -12.76 2.63 -6.00
N PRO A 55 -13.93 2.57 -6.67
CA PRO A 55 -14.44 3.71 -7.43
C PRO A 55 -14.98 4.85 -6.56
N ARG A 56 -15.36 4.59 -5.30
CA ARG A 56 -16.04 5.55 -4.42
C ARG A 56 -15.51 5.55 -2.99
N GLN A 57 -14.34 4.96 -2.79
CA GLN A 57 -13.62 4.95 -1.53
C GLN A 57 -12.20 5.46 -1.75
N GLU A 58 -11.79 6.39 -0.89
CA GLU A 58 -10.39 6.73 -0.66
C GLU A 58 -9.87 5.86 0.49
N ASP A 59 -8.68 5.29 0.31
CA ASP A 59 -7.99 4.56 1.38
C ASP A 59 -6.98 5.45 2.08
N ASN A 60 -6.84 5.26 3.39
CA ASN A 60 -5.78 5.85 4.20
C ASN A 60 -5.15 4.74 5.05
N LEU A 61 -4.10 4.12 4.51
CA LEU A 61 -3.51 2.87 4.99
C LEU A 61 -2.31 3.12 5.88
N LEU A 62 -2.29 2.48 7.05
CA LEU A 62 -1.16 2.47 7.99
C LEU A 62 -0.78 1.03 8.36
N ALA A 63 0.48 0.67 8.20
CA ALA A 63 1.02 -0.58 8.73
C ALA A 63 1.24 -0.46 10.23
N LEU A 64 0.52 -1.25 11.02
CA LEU A 64 0.60 -1.33 12.48
C LEU A 64 1.61 -2.38 12.96
N SER A 65 1.83 -3.42 12.15
CA SER A 65 2.82 -4.47 12.37
C SER A 65 3.36 -4.98 11.05
N GLY A 66 4.67 -5.22 10.98
CA GLY A 66 5.35 -5.59 9.74
C GLY A 66 5.28 -4.49 8.68
N GLY A 67 5.83 -4.77 7.50
CA GLY A 67 5.74 -3.89 6.34
C GLY A 67 4.84 -4.41 5.24
N ARG A 68 4.45 -3.48 4.38
CA ARG A 68 3.55 -3.72 3.25
C ARG A 68 4.04 -2.97 2.02
N THR A 69 4.17 -3.67 0.90
CA THR A 69 4.52 -3.06 -0.39
C THR A 69 3.28 -3.00 -1.26
N PHE A 70 2.88 -1.81 -1.69
CA PHE A 70 1.75 -1.57 -2.58
C PHE A 70 2.23 -1.32 -4.00
N TYR A 71 1.51 -1.86 -4.98
CA TYR A 71 1.68 -1.55 -6.39
C TYR A 71 0.44 -0.82 -6.86
N LEU A 72 0.61 0.42 -7.30
CA LEU A 72 -0.46 1.33 -7.68
C LEU A 72 -0.40 1.60 -9.18
N VAL A 73 -1.54 1.50 -9.86
CA VAL A 73 -1.69 1.90 -11.25
C VAL A 73 -2.84 2.88 -11.42
N ASN A 74 -2.56 4.05 -11.99
CA ASN A 74 -3.58 5.02 -12.36
C ASN A 74 -3.19 5.77 -13.64
N PHE A 75 -3.93 5.52 -14.71
CA PHE A 75 -3.64 6.06 -16.04
C PHE A 75 -3.93 7.57 -16.20
N SER A 76 -4.46 8.23 -15.16
CA SER A 76 -4.62 9.70 -15.14
C SER A 76 -3.38 10.44 -14.63
N TRP A 77 -2.41 9.73 -14.04
CA TRP A 77 -1.17 10.31 -13.55
C TRP A 77 -0.14 10.43 -14.67
N GLU A 78 0.80 11.37 -14.53
CA GLU A 78 1.91 11.56 -15.46
C GLU A 78 2.76 10.29 -15.57
N TYR A 79 3.08 9.68 -14.42
CA TYR A 79 3.65 8.34 -14.34
C TYR A 79 2.57 7.37 -13.83
N PRO A 80 2.17 6.34 -14.59
CA PRO A 80 1.00 5.55 -14.23
C PRO A 80 1.30 4.46 -13.19
N PHE A 81 2.56 4.07 -12.98
CA PHE A 81 2.91 2.87 -12.22
C PHE A 81 3.83 3.18 -11.03
N HIS A 82 3.37 2.92 -9.81
CA HIS A 82 4.12 3.21 -8.60
C HIS A 82 4.22 2.00 -7.70
N ARG A 83 5.35 1.87 -7.00
CA ARG A 83 5.55 0.89 -5.94
C ARG A 83 5.86 1.64 -4.65
N VAL A 84 5.05 1.42 -3.63
CA VAL A 84 5.05 2.20 -2.39
C VAL A 84 5.25 1.27 -1.20
N ARG A 85 6.30 1.52 -0.42
CA ARG A 85 6.58 0.80 0.81
C ARG A 85 5.97 1.53 2.02
N LEU A 86 5.15 0.80 2.78
CA LEU A 86 4.75 1.18 4.13
C LEU A 86 5.56 0.36 5.14
N GLU A 87 6.42 1.04 5.88
CA GLU A 87 7.00 0.50 7.09
C GLU A 87 6.05 0.69 8.28
N GLN A 88 6.19 -0.20 9.27
CA GLN A 88 5.42 -0.15 10.50
C GLN A 88 5.52 1.24 11.15
N ASN A 89 4.36 1.82 11.49
CA ASN A 89 4.24 3.08 12.21
C ASN A 89 4.99 4.27 11.57
N ALA A 90 5.20 4.27 10.25
CA ALA A 90 6.00 5.30 9.59
C ALA A 90 5.17 6.41 8.91
N ARG A 91 4.29 6.04 7.98
CA ARG A 91 3.51 6.95 7.14
C ARG A 91 2.12 6.39 6.87
N ILE A 92 1.16 7.26 6.59
CA ILE A 92 -0.13 6.87 6.02
C ILE A 92 -0.06 7.01 4.50
N LEU A 93 -0.45 5.96 3.77
CA LEU A 93 -0.63 5.98 2.33
C LEU A 93 -2.09 6.30 2.00
N ARG A 94 -2.30 7.46 1.37
CA ARG A 94 -3.60 7.82 0.77
C ARG A 94 -3.68 7.30 -0.65
N ILE A 95 -4.66 6.44 -0.95
CA ILE A 95 -4.94 5.99 -2.31
C ILE A 95 -6.26 6.61 -2.78
N PRO A 96 -6.25 7.48 -3.80
CA PRO A 96 -7.48 8.09 -4.28
C PRO A 96 -8.33 7.08 -5.07
N PRO A 97 -9.66 7.31 -5.14
CA PRO A 97 -10.56 6.48 -5.94
C PRO A 97 -10.11 6.31 -7.39
N GLY A 98 -10.45 5.17 -8.00
CA GLY A 98 -10.10 4.86 -9.38
C GLY A 98 -8.64 4.42 -9.60
N THR A 99 -7.92 4.13 -8.52
CA THR A 99 -6.56 3.60 -8.57
C THR A 99 -6.58 2.08 -8.43
N PHE A 100 -6.04 1.37 -9.42
CA PHE A 100 -5.78 -0.06 -9.29
C PHE A 100 -4.69 -0.26 -8.25
N HIS A 101 -4.91 -1.14 -7.28
CA HIS A 101 -3.90 -1.44 -6.29
C HIS A 101 -3.89 -2.92 -5.90
N ARG A 102 -2.69 -3.41 -5.63
CA ARG A 102 -2.44 -4.70 -4.99
C ARG A 102 -1.30 -4.52 -4.00
N SER A 103 -1.16 -5.45 -3.08
CA SER A 103 -0.11 -5.36 -2.07
C SER A 103 0.47 -6.71 -1.67
N GLU A 104 1.68 -6.65 -1.14
CA GLU A 104 2.47 -7.80 -0.70
C GLU A 104 2.94 -7.53 0.73
N SER A 105 2.72 -8.49 1.63
CA SER A 105 3.22 -8.43 3.01
C SER A 105 4.64 -8.94 3.12
N ASP A 106 5.32 -8.50 4.17
CA ASP A 106 6.62 -9.05 4.57
C ASP A 106 6.56 -10.55 4.89
N PRO A 107 7.72 -11.24 4.96
CA PRO A 107 7.79 -12.67 5.26
C PRO A 107 7.09 -13.11 6.54
N LYS A 108 6.97 -12.22 7.53
CA LYS A 108 6.27 -12.52 8.81
C LYS A 108 4.81 -12.06 8.83
N GLY A 109 4.28 -11.55 7.71
CA GLY A 109 2.95 -10.96 7.64
C GLY A 109 2.93 -9.48 7.92
N SER A 110 1.72 -8.94 7.91
CA SER A 110 1.47 -7.55 8.30
C SER A 110 0.05 -7.35 8.83
N LEU A 111 -0.09 -6.35 9.69
CA LEU A 111 -1.36 -5.81 10.13
C LEU A 111 -1.48 -4.37 9.63
N VAL A 112 -2.51 -4.09 8.85
CA VAL A 112 -2.77 -2.77 8.30
C VAL A 112 -4.15 -2.32 8.73
N ILE A 113 -4.27 -1.06 9.14
CA ILE A 113 -5.56 -0.38 9.28
C ILE A 113 -5.78 0.51 8.07
N ASN A 114 -6.98 0.46 7.50
CA ASN A 114 -7.45 1.41 6.50
C ASN A 114 -8.50 2.33 7.12
N GLN A 115 -8.19 3.61 7.23
CA GLN A 115 -9.13 4.65 7.68
C GLN A 115 -9.82 5.27 6.46
N ALA A 116 -10.68 4.47 5.83
CA ALA A 116 -11.32 4.81 4.57
C ALA A 116 -12.29 6.01 4.69
N VAL A 117 -12.43 6.74 3.58
CA VAL A 117 -13.48 7.73 3.35
C VAL A 117 -14.37 7.21 2.22
N ARG A 118 -15.60 6.82 2.56
CA ARG A 118 -16.57 6.25 1.62
C ARG A 118 -17.65 7.26 1.27
N GLN A 119 -17.95 7.40 -0.03
CA GLN A 119 -19.15 8.11 -0.45
C GLN A 119 -20.41 7.34 -0.03
N VAL A 120 -21.55 8.03 0.09
CA VAL A 120 -22.84 7.44 0.50
C VAL A 120 -23.26 6.24 -0.36
N SER A 121 -22.88 6.22 -1.64
CA SER A 121 -23.21 5.15 -2.59
C SER A 121 -22.14 4.04 -2.67
N ALA A 122 -21.08 4.09 -1.87
CA ALA A 122 -20.07 3.05 -1.82
C ALA A 122 -20.66 1.75 -1.24
N THR A 123 -20.35 0.62 -1.85
CA THR A 123 -20.76 -0.70 -1.37
C THR A 123 -19.56 -1.63 -1.35
N VAL A 124 -19.51 -2.56 -0.40
CA VAL A 124 -18.41 -3.55 -0.34
C VAL A 124 -18.25 -4.28 -1.67
N HIS A 125 -19.35 -4.59 -2.35
CA HIS A 125 -19.31 -5.25 -3.66
C HIS A 125 -18.63 -4.40 -4.74
N SER A 126 -18.93 -3.09 -4.80
CA SER A 126 -18.30 -2.21 -5.80
C SER A 126 -16.86 -1.87 -5.47
N GLU A 127 -16.55 -1.68 -4.18
CA GLU A 127 -15.22 -1.27 -3.76
C GLU A 127 -14.23 -2.43 -3.84
N PHE A 128 -14.60 -3.65 -3.43
CA PHE A 128 -13.66 -4.79 -3.38
C PHE A 128 -13.68 -5.67 -4.65
N ARG A 129 -14.10 -5.11 -5.79
CA ARG A 129 -14.05 -5.84 -7.07
C ARG A 129 -12.61 -6.09 -7.49
N VAL A 130 -12.33 -7.33 -7.88
CA VAL A 130 -11.04 -7.77 -8.40
C VAL A 130 -11.01 -7.65 -9.91
N TYR A 131 -9.92 -7.10 -10.44
CA TYR A 131 -9.68 -6.91 -11.87
C TYR A 131 -8.42 -7.67 -12.30
N ASN A 132 -8.54 -8.50 -13.33
CA ASN A 132 -7.44 -9.26 -13.91
C ASN A 132 -6.68 -8.40 -14.93
N SER A 133 -5.37 -8.24 -14.77
CA SER A 133 -4.55 -7.44 -15.68
C SER A 133 -4.55 -7.97 -17.11
N ALA A 134 -4.71 -9.28 -17.31
CA ALA A 134 -4.73 -9.88 -18.65
C ALA A 134 -5.98 -9.52 -19.46
N GLU A 135 -7.08 -9.19 -18.77
CA GLU A 135 -8.38 -8.87 -19.37
C GLU A 135 -8.56 -7.37 -19.65
N ILE A 136 -7.70 -6.52 -19.09
CA ILE A 136 -7.74 -5.07 -19.27
C ILE A 136 -6.56 -4.66 -20.17
N PRO A 137 -6.80 -4.30 -21.45
CA PRO A 137 -5.73 -4.07 -22.42
C PRO A 137 -4.67 -3.08 -21.97
N LYS A 138 -5.07 -1.98 -21.30
CA LYS A 138 -4.12 -0.98 -20.78
C LYS A 138 -3.25 -1.51 -19.64
N LEU A 139 -3.81 -2.31 -18.72
CA LEU A 139 -3.03 -2.93 -17.64
C LEU A 139 -2.07 -3.98 -18.21
N LYS A 140 -2.55 -4.83 -19.13
CA LYS A 140 -1.69 -5.80 -19.81
C LYS A 140 -0.52 -5.12 -20.49
N ALA A 141 -0.79 -4.11 -21.33
CA ALA A 141 0.24 -3.38 -22.06
C ALA A 141 1.27 -2.74 -21.12
N LEU A 142 0.82 -2.09 -20.05
CA LEU A 142 1.70 -1.49 -19.04
C LEU A 142 2.63 -2.54 -18.40
N LEU A 143 2.07 -3.63 -17.89
CA LEU A 143 2.83 -4.65 -17.17
C LEU A 143 3.77 -5.45 -18.07
N THR A 144 3.46 -5.57 -19.37
CA THR A 144 4.35 -6.22 -20.35
C THR A 144 5.36 -5.26 -21.00
N SER A 145 5.24 -3.95 -20.79
CA SER A 145 6.08 -2.95 -21.46
C SER A 145 7.54 -2.93 -20.98
N GLY A 146 7.83 -3.54 -19.83
CA GLY A 146 9.13 -3.43 -19.15
C GLY A 146 9.32 -2.10 -18.41
N LEU A 147 8.31 -1.21 -18.39
CA LEU A 147 8.35 0.02 -17.60
C LEU A 147 8.41 -0.33 -16.10
N PRO A 148 9.46 0.05 -15.36
CA PRO A 148 9.54 -0.23 -13.94
C PRO A 148 8.56 0.66 -13.15
N PRO A 149 8.08 0.24 -11.97
CA PRO A 149 7.36 1.16 -11.11
C PRO A 149 8.30 2.27 -10.61
N MET A 150 7.75 3.45 -10.36
CA MET A 150 8.45 4.48 -9.60
C MET A 150 8.38 4.11 -8.11
N ASP A 151 9.54 4.04 -7.44
CA ASP A 151 9.65 3.58 -6.06
C ASP A 151 9.51 4.70 -5.02
N HIS A 152 8.77 4.42 -3.94
CA HIS A 152 8.51 5.35 -2.83
C HIS A 152 8.62 4.64 -1.48
N GLY A 153 9.26 5.28 -0.50
CA GLY A 153 9.29 4.80 0.88
C GLY A 153 10.25 3.64 1.17
N PHE A 154 11.03 3.19 0.18
CA PHE A 154 12.12 2.24 0.41
C PHE A 154 13.32 3.00 0.95
N SER A 155 13.80 2.64 2.14
CA SER A 155 15.09 3.13 2.65
C SER A 155 16.22 2.63 1.74
N GLU A 156 17.23 3.47 1.48
CA GLU A 156 18.46 3.02 0.84
C GLU A 156 19.10 1.88 1.68
N PRO A 157 19.73 0.89 1.04
CA PRO A 157 20.46 -0.14 1.78
C PRO A 157 21.49 0.53 2.69
N ALA A 158 21.47 0.18 3.98
CA ALA A 158 22.47 0.65 4.92
C ALA A 158 23.86 0.34 4.36
N LYS A 159 24.69 1.39 4.18
CA LYS A 159 26.10 1.19 3.86
C LYS A 159 26.69 0.30 4.95
N ILE A 160 27.17 -0.87 4.58
CA ILE A 160 27.94 -1.73 5.47
C ILE A 160 29.19 -0.93 5.81
N VAL A 161 29.22 -0.34 7.00
CA VAL A 161 30.45 0.23 7.55
C VAL A 161 31.25 -0.98 8.04
N GLU A 162 32.23 -1.40 7.24
CA GLU A 162 33.17 -2.42 7.67
C GLU A 162 33.87 -1.94 8.95
N PRO A 163 33.96 -2.77 10.00
CA PRO A 163 34.68 -2.40 11.20
C PRO A 163 36.16 -2.17 10.86
N PRO A 164 36.82 -1.19 11.49
CA PRO A 164 38.24 -0.95 11.26
C PRO A 164 39.03 -2.22 11.59
N MET A 165 39.82 -2.66 10.61
CA MET A 165 40.68 -3.83 10.70
C MET A 165 41.67 -3.60 11.86
N ALA A 166 41.60 -4.45 12.89
CA ALA A 166 42.51 -4.39 14.03
C ALA A 166 43.96 -4.65 13.55
N ALA A 167 44.86 -3.77 13.97
CA ALA A 167 46.30 -3.82 13.69
C ALA A 167 47.03 -4.78 14.63
#